data_AF-A0A1B2M512-F1
#
_entry.id   AF-A0A1B2M512-F1
#
_cell.length_a   1.000
_cell.length_b   1.000
_cell.length_c   1.000
_cell.angle_alpha   90.00
_cell.angle_beta   90.00
_cell.angle_gamma   90.00
#
_symmetry.space_group_name_H-M   'P 1'
#
loop_
_entity.id
_entity.type
_entity.pdbx_description
1 polymer ?
#
loop_
_entity_poly.entity_id
_entity_poly.type
_entity_poly.pdbx_seq_one_letter_code
_entity_poly.pdbx_strand_id
1 'polypeptide(L)'
;STVMNTLDEGIKGLDNLDAFFEYLHQVGASHRRIPGFKVEYFWKIEKPFLEAVETTLGDRYTENVENIYKITIKFIIETLIKGYDNANAPT
;
A
#
# COMPACT_ATOMS: atom_id res chain seq x y z
N SER A 1 13.34 7.10 -5.24
CA SER A 1 11.87 7.23 -5.34
C SER A 1 11.28 6.81 -4.01
N THR A 2 10.62 7.71 -3.27
CA THR A 2 10.08 7.44 -1.92
C THR A 2 9.10 6.27 -1.91
N VAL A 3 8.31 6.13 -2.98
CA VAL A 3 7.32 5.05 -3.14
C VAL A 3 7.98 3.67 -3.22
N MET A 4 9.08 3.54 -3.98
CA MET A 4 9.75 2.25 -4.12
C MET A 4 10.40 1.82 -2.81
N ASN A 5 10.97 2.76 -2.03
CA ASN A 5 11.54 2.45 -0.71
C ASN A 5 10.45 2.02 0.29
N THR A 6 9.29 2.67 0.29
CA THR A 6 8.14 2.30 1.14
C THR A 6 7.63 0.89 0.83
N LEU A 7 7.57 0.52 -0.45
CA LEU A 7 7.19 -0.84 -0.87
C LEU A 7 8.25 -1.88 -0.49
N ASP A 8 9.54 -1.52 -0.64
CA ASP A 8 10.67 -2.42 -0.36
C ASP A 8 10.86 -2.67 1.15
N GLU A 9 10.68 -1.64 1.99
CA GLU A 9 10.62 -1.79 3.45
C GLU A 9 9.38 -2.58 3.89
N GLY A 10 8.25 -2.38 3.22
CA GLY A 10 7.03 -3.14 3.46
C GLY A 10 7.23 -4.65 3.20
N ILE A 11 7.90 -5.02 2.11
CA ILE A 11 8.21 -6.42 1.78
C ILE A 11 9.23 -7.01 2.76
N LYS A 12 10.26 -6.25 3.17
CA LYS A 12 11.23 -6.67 4.19
C LYS A 12 10.58 -6.86 5.58
N GLY A 13 9.50 -6.12 5.85
CA GLY A 13 8.70 -6.25 7.06
C GLY A 13 7.72 -7.43 7.05
N LEU A 14 7.56 -8.19 5.96
CA LEU A 14 6.64 -9.33 5.93
C LEU A 14 7.03 -10.45 6.92
N ASP A 15 8.30 -10.54 7.31
CA ASP A 15 8.76 -11.44 8.37
C ASP A 15 8.28 -11.00 9.77
N ASN A 16 7.89 -9.73 9.93
CA ASN A 16 7.26 -9.17 11.12
C ASN A 16 6.03 -8.33 10.75
N LEU A 17 4.92 -9.04 10.56
CA LEU A 17 3.64 -8.45 10.17
C LEU A 17 3.20 -7.30 11.10
N ASP A 18 3.49 -7.34 12.39
CA ASP A 18 3.12 -6.28 13.34
C ASP A 18 3.84 -4.96 13.01
N ALA A 19 5.14 -5.02 12.75
CA ALA A 19 5.93 -3.85 12.34
C ALA A 19 5.48 -3.32 10.97
N PHE A 20 5.11 -4.21 10.05
CA PHE A 20 4.56 -3.84 8.75
C PHE A 20 3.23 -3.08 8.89
N PHE A 21 2.31 -3.59 9.70
CA PHE A 21 1.02 -2.94 9.95
C PHE A 21 1.19 -1.60 10.66
N GLU A 22 2.05 -1.53 11.67
CA GLU A 22 2.31 -0.27 12.38
C GLU A 22 2.83 0.80 11.42
N TYR A 23 3.79 0.45 10.56
CA TYR A 23 4.33 1.35 9.56
C TYR A 23 3.25 1.83 8.58
N LEU A 24 2.44 0.93 8.01
CA LEU A 24 1.36 1.32 7.09
C LEU A 24 0.32 2.20 7.79
N HIS A 25 -0.02 1.94 9.04
CA HIS A 25 -0.93 2.81 9.79
C HIS A 25 -0.34 4.21 9.98
N GLN A 26 0.94 4.32 10.33
CA GLN A 26 1.64 5.60 10.46
C GLN A 26 1.70 6.37 9.13
N VAL A 27 1.99 5.69 8.02
CA VAL A 27 1.98 6.28 6.68
C VAL A 27 0.58 6.79 6.35
N GLY A 28 -0.45 5.97 6.55
CA GLY A 28 -1.86 6.35 6.39
C GLY A 28 -2.20 7.61 7.17
N ALA A 29 -1.91 7.64 8.47
CA ALA A 29 -2.12 8.78 9.34
C ALA A 29 -1.38 10.05 8.87
N SER A 30 -0.14 9.91 8.36
CA SER A 30 0.66 11.05 7.93
C SER A 30 0.04 11.84 6.77
N HIS A 31 -0.77 11.19 5.92
CA HIS A 31 -1.44 11.83 4.78
C HIS A 31 -2.50 12.84 5.23
N ARG A 32 -2.94 12.82 6.49
CA ARG A 32 -3.79 13.87 7.07
C ARG A 32 -3.15 15.24 7.09
N ARG A 33 -1.83 15.30 7.08
CA ARG A 33 -1.08 16.56 7.06
C ARG A 33 -1.06 17.21 5.67
N ILE A 34 -1.53 16.50 4.64
CA ILE A 34 -1.57 16.98 3.26
C ILE A 34 -2.89 17.73 3.03
N PRO A 35 -2.86 19.06 2.79
CA PRO A 35 -4.08 19.83 2.58
C PRO A 35 -4.88 19.32 1.38
N GLY A 36 -6.18 19.10 1.58
CA GLY A 36 -7.09 18.64 0.52
C GLY A 36 -6.91 17.18 0.11
N PHE A 37 -6.10 16.39 0.83
CA PHE A 37 -5.99 14.96 0.59
C PHE A 37 -7.34 14.27 0.85
N LYS A 38 -7.73 13.39 -0.07
CA LYS A 38 -8.94 12.58 0.06
C LYS A 38 -8.55 11.12 0.17
N VAL A 39 -9.20 10.39 1.06
CA VAL A 39 -8.86 8.99 1.37
C VAL A 39 -8.96 8.09 0.12
N GLU A 40 -9.86 8.41 -0.81
CA GLU A 40 -10.03 7.70 -2.07
C GLU A 40 -8.81 7.84 -2.99
N TYR A 41 -7.92 8.81 -2.75
CA TYR A 41 -6.70 8.96 -3.52
C TYR A 41 -5.72 7.81 -3.31
N PHE A 42 -5.80 7.07 -2.19
CA PHE A 42 -4.99 5.86 -2.00
C PHE A 42 -5.26 4.81 -3.09
N TRP A 43 -6.51 4.66 -3.54
CA TRP A 43 -6.86 3.71 -4.60
C TRP A 43 -6.25 4.02 -5.97
N LYS A 44 -5.79 5.26 -6.20
CA LYS A 44 -5.17 5.65 -7.47
C LYS A 44 -3.86 4.92 -7.74
N ILE A 45 -3.23 4.31 -6.74
CA ILE A 45 -1.98 3.56 -6.90
C ILE A 45 -2.18 2.13 -7.39
N GLU A 46 -3.37 1.54 -7.22
CA GLU A 46 -3.62 0.13 -7.48
C GLU A 46 -3.27 -0.28 -8.92
N LYS A 47 -3.89 0.41 -9.90
CA LYS A 47 -3.67 0.10 -11.31
C LYS A 47 -2.21 0.35 -11.76
N PRO A 48 -1.60 1.53 -11.50
CA PRO A 48 -0.19 1.75 -11.84
C PRO A 48 0.77 0.74 -11.21
N PHE A 49 0.48 0.27 -9.99
CA PHE A 49 1.26 -0.77 -9.34
C PHE A 49 1.17 -2.11 -10.07
N LEU A 50 -0.05 -2.57 -10.39
CA LEU A 50 -0.26 -3.82 -11.11
C LEU A 50 0.36 -3.80 -12.50
N GLU A 51 0.22 -2.68 -13.25
CA GLU A 51 0.86 -2.49 -14.56
C GLU A 51 2.39 -2.54 -14.45
N ALA A 52 2.97 -1.95 -13.40
CA ALA A 52 4.41 -1.99 -13.16
C ALA A 52 4.89 -3.41 -12.84
N VAL A 53 4.12 -4.18 -12.05
CA VAL A 53 4.43 -5.58 -11.74
C VAL A 53 4.38 -6.44 -13.00
N GLU A 54 3.31 -6.33 -13.79
CA GLU A 54 3.17 -7.04 -15.07
C GLU A 54 4.34 -6.74 -16.01
N THR A 55 4.64 -5.46 -16.21
CA THR A 55 5.75 -5.02 -17.06
C THR A 55 7.09 -5.56 -16.56
N THR A 56 7.31 -5.59 -15.24
CA THR A 56 8.58 -6.04 -14.64
C THR A 56 8.75 -7.55 -14.74
N LEU A 57 7.67 -8.32 -14.60
CA LEU A 57 7.72 -9.78 -14.62
C LEU A 57 7.66 -10.35 -16.05
N GLY A 58 7.09 -9.61 -17.01
CA GLY A 58 7.02 -10.02 -18.41
C GLY A 58 6.46 -11.43 -18.55
N ASP A 59 7.20 -12.33 -19.20
CA ASP A 59 6.80 -13.73 -19.41
C ASP A 59 6.60 -14.54 -18.12
N ARG A 60 7.08 -14.04 -16.96
CA ARG A 60 6.85 -14.67 -15.64
C ARG A 60 5.53 -14.24 -15.01
N TYR A 61 4.85 -13.23 -15.57
CA TYR A 61 3.55 -12.81 -15.13
C TYR A 61 2.50 -13.84 -15.56
N THR A 62 1.86 -14.48 -14.59
CA THR A 62 0.83 -15.50 -14.79
C THR A 62 -0.43 -15.09 -14.07
N GLU A 63 -1.58 -15.70 -14.40
CA GLU A 63 -2.86 -15.42 -13.71
C GLU A 63 -2.77 -15.62 -12.19
N ASN A 64 -2.02 -16.63 -11.74
CA ASN A 64 -1.81 -16.86 -10.31
C ASN A 64 -1.01 -15.71 -9.66
N VAL A 65 0.03 -15.23 -10.35
CA VAL A 65 0.84 -14.10 -9.90
C VAL A 65 0.00 -12.82 -9.86
N GLU A 66 -0.78 -12.55 -10.91
CA GLU A 66 -1.74 -11.44 -10.95
C GLU A 66 -2.69 -11.45 -9.75
N ASN A 67 -3.30 -12.61 -9.47
CA ASN A 67 -4.23 -12.76 -8.36
C ASN A 67 -3.56 -12.48 -7.01
N ILE A 68 -2.34 -12.98 -6.79
CA ILE A 68 -1.56 -12.69 -5.57
C ILE A 68 -1.33 -11.19 -5.43
N TYR A 69 -0.82 -10.52 -6.46
CA TYR A 69 -0.52 -9.08 -6.39
C TYR A 69 -1.78 -8.22 -6.20
N LYS A 70 -2.92 -8.58 -6.81
CA LYS A 70 -4.22 -7.93 -6.57
C LYS A 70 -4.64 -8.02 -5.10
N ILE A 71 -4.52 -9.19 -4.49
CA ILE A 71 -4.84 -9.39 -3.08
C ILE A 71 -3.91 -8.55 -2.20
N THR A 72 -2.60 -8.61 -2.47
CA THR A 72 -1.59 -7.90 -1.68
C THR A 72 -1.76 -6.38 -1.75
N ILE A 73 -1.91 -5.79 -2.94
CA ILE A 73 -2.02 -4.33 -3.08
C ILE A 73 -3.31 -3.81 -2.45
N LYS A 74 -4.42 -4.53 -2.61
CA LYS A 74 -5.70 -4.20 -1.99
C LYS A 74 -5.55 -4.15 -0.47
N PHE A 75 -4.94 -5.17 0.12
CA PHE A 75 -4.68 -5.24 1.55
C PHE A 75 -3.79 -4.10 2.08
N ILE A 76 -2.75 -3.72 1.32
CA ILE A 76 -1.90 -2.57 1.67
C ILE A 76 -2.72 -1.27 1.67
N ILE A 77 -3.50 -1.03 0.61
CA ILE A 77 -4.34 0.18 0.48
C ILE A 77 -5.37 0.25 1.62
N GLU A 78 -6.06 -0.86 1.91
CA GLU A 78 -7.02 -0.92 3.00
C GLU A 78 -6.37 -0.65 4.37
N THR A 79 -5.14 -1.11 4.58
CA THR A 79 -4.37 -0.81 5.81
C THR A 79 -3.99 0.67 5.91
N LEU A 80 -3.56 1.29 4.81
CA LEU A 80 -3.30 2.73 4.76
C LEU A 80 -4.55 3.55 5.08
N ILE A 81 -5.70 3.15 4.52
CA ILE A 81 -7.00 3.78 4.78
C ILE A 81 -7.36 3.66 6.26
N LYS A 82 -7.22 2.48 6.86
CA LYS A 82 -7.44 2.30 8.31
C LYS A 82 -6.55 3.23 9.14
N GLY A 83 -5.28 3.37 8.79
CA GLY A 83 -4.35 4.29 9.47
C GLY A 83 -4.80 5.75 9.37
N TYR A 84 -5.23 6.16 8.17
CA TYR A 84 -5.76 7.49 7.91
C TYR A 84 -7.04 7.79 8.70
N ASP A 85 -7.95 6.82 8.78
CA ASP A 85 -9.23 6.94 9.49
C ASP A 85 -9.06 6.91 11.00
N ASN A 86 -8.20 6.05 11.53
CA ASN A 86 -7.92 5.96 12.97
C ASN A 86 -7.31 7.26 13.53
N ALA A 87 -6.52 7.98 12.73
CA ALA A 87 -6.00 9.29 13.10
C ALA A 87 -7.08 10.38 13.22
N ASN A 88 -8.33 10.08 12.84
CA ASN A 88 -9.50 10.98 12.92
C ASN A 88 -10.47 10.66 14.01
N ALA A 89 -10.30 9.53 14.67
CA ALA A 89 -11.11 9.20 15.82
C ALA A 89 -10.89 10.32 16.86
N PRO A 90 -11.95 11.00 17.33
CA PRO A 90 -11.82 11.92 18.45
C PRO A 90 -11.28 11.11 19.65
N THR A 91 -10.18 11.59 20.24
CA THR A 91 -9.62 11.05 21.49
C THR A 91 -10.61 11.20 22.64
#